data_AF-A0ABD6RGP6-F1
#
_entry.id   AF-A0ABD6RGP6-F1
#
_cell.length_a   1.000
_cell.length_b   1.000
_cell.length_c   1.000
_cell.angle_alpha   90.00
_cell.angle_beta   90.00
_cell.angle_gamma   90.00
#
_symmetry.space_group_name_H-M   'P 1'
#
loop_
_entity.id
_entity.type
_entity.pdbx_description
1 polymer ?
#
loop_
_entity_poly.entity_id
_entity_poly.type
_entity_poly.pdbx_seq_one_letter_code
_entity_poly.pdbx_strand_id
1 'polypeptide(L)'
;MFDGMINDFFSGVNNNMTEIEKGLERLLISHIYAPVKLNERNNLMSDGDIKIKTEAQATKTALGMISSQIDTTMKGPYSTKVVETLKTKEKDYDTIV
;
A
#
# COMPACT_ATOMS: atom_id res chain seq x y z
N MET A 1 -54.47 -22.13 -23.38
CA MET A 1 -53.38 -23.03 -23.82
C MET A 1 -52.33 -22.25 -24.62
N PHE A 2 -52.70 -21.51 -25.67
CA PHE A 2 -51.78 -20.68 -26.46
C PHE A 2 -51.10 -19.53 -25.68
N ASP A 3 -51.82 -18.88 -24.77
CA ASP A 3 -51.30 -17.76 -23.98
C ASP A 3 -50.16 -18.16 -23.01
N GLY A 4 -50.23 -19.38 -22.46
CA GLY A 4 -49.16 -19.95 -21.63
C GLY A 4 -47.90 -20.28 -22.44
N MET A 5 -48.05 -20.84 -23.64
CA MET A 5 -46.91 -21.17 -24.51
C MET A 5 -46.20 -19.91 -25.04
N ILE A 6 -46.95 -18.82 -25.27
CA ILE A 6 -46.38 -17.53 -25.66
C ILE A 6 -45.58 -16.92 -24.50
N ASN A 7 -46.12 -16.91 -23.28
CA ASN A 7 -45.39 -16.43 -22.11
C ASN A 7 -44.15 -17.27 -21.80
N ASP A 8 -44.21 -18.59 -21.93
CA ASP A 8 -43.05 -19.47 -21.73
C ASP A 8 -41.95 -19.19 -22.77
N PHE A 9 -42.30 -18.99 -24.03
CA PHE A 9 -41.36 -18.64 -25.10
C PHE A 9 -40.66 -17.29 -24.84
N PHE A 10 -41.41 -16.24 -24.48
CA PHE A 10 -40.84 -14.93 -24.18
C PHE A 10 -40.07 -14.90 -22.85
N SER A 11 -40.46 -15.73 -21.86
CA SER A 11 -39.71 -15.86 -20.61
C SER A 11 -38.32 -16.46 -20.81
N GLY A 12 -38.18 -17.43 -21.72
CA GLY A 12 -36.89 -18.01 -22.10
C GLY A 12 -35.95 -16.99 -22.75
N VAL A 13 -36.49 -16.10 -23.60
CA VAL A 13 -35.72 -15.02 -24.23
C VAL A 13 -35.24 -13.99 -23.19
N ASN A 14 -36.11 -13.60 -22.25
CA ASN A 14 -35.76 -12.66 -21.19
C ASN A 14 -34.70 -13.24 -20.23
N ASN A 15 -34.81 -14.51 -19.85
CA ASN A 15 -33.82 -15.18 -19.01
C ASN A 15 -32.45 -15.23 -19.68
N ASN A 16 -32.41 -15.52 -20.98
CA ASN A 16 -31.15 -15.52 -21.76
C ASN A 16 -30.51 -14.13 -21.83
N MET A 17 -31.31 -13.07 -21.95
CA MET A 17 -30.79 -11.69 -21.95
C MET A 17 -30.15 -11.33 -20.60
N THR A 18 -30.81 -11.68 -19.49
CA THR A 18 -30.25 -11.46 -18.14
C THR A 18 -28.95 -12.25 -17.92
N GLU A 19 -28.81 -13.45 -18.47
CA GLU A 19 -27.57 -14.21 -18.39
C GLU A 19 -26.42 -13.57 -19.19
N ILE A 20 -26.73 -13.01 -20.36
CA ILE A 20 -25.76 -12.25 -21.17
C ILE A 20 -25.28 -11.01 -20.41
N GLU A 21 -26.20 -10.24 -19.83
CA GLU A 21 -25.88 -9.05 -19.02
C GLU A 21 -24.97 -9.42 -17.84
N LYS A 22 -25.33 -10.46 -17.07
CA LYS A 22 -24.49 -10.95 -15.96
C LYS A 22 -23.13 -11.44 -16.44
N GLY A 23 -23.06 -12.04 -17.63
CA GLY A 23 -21.81 -12.45 -18.26
C GLY A 23 -20.90 -11.26 -18.57
N LEU A 24 -21.46 -10.21 -19.18
CA LEU A 24 -20.75 -8.97 -19.47
C LEU A 24 -20.30 -8.25 -18.20
N GLU A 25 -21.16 -8.16 -17.19
CA GLU A 25 -20.80 -7.59 -15.88
C GLU A 25 -19.64 -8.34 -15.22
N ARG A 26 -19.69 -9.69 -15.22
CA ARG A 26 -18.58 -10.51 -14.69
C ARG A 26 -17.29 -10.24 -15.43
N LEU A 27 -17.32 -10.12 -16.76
CA LEU A 27 -16.15 -9.81 -17.57
C LEU A 27 -15.58 -8.43 -17.25
N LEU A 28 -16.45 -7.42 -17.10
CA LEU A 28 -16.04 -6.06 -16.71
C LEU A 28 -15.39 -6.05 -15.32
N ILE A 29 -15.99 -6.75 -14.36
CA ILE A 29 -15.45 -6.88 -13.00
C ILE A 29 -14.07 -7.57 -13.03
N SER A 30 -13.95 -8.71 -13.70
CA SER A 30 -12.73 -9.52 -13.63
C SER A 30 -11.57 -8.96 -14.46
N HIS A 31 -11.85 -8.31 -15.59
CA HIS A 31 -10.82 -7.88 -16.53
C HIS A 31 -10.53 -6.38 -16.49
N ILE A 32 -11.42 -5.57 -15.93
CA ILE A 32 -11.21 -4.11 -15.84
C ILE A 32 -11.11 -3.70 -14.37
N TYR A 33 -12.18 -3.86 -13.60
CA TYR A 33 -12.24 -3.28 -12.26
C TYR A 33 -11.29 -3.96 -11.26
N ALA A 34 -11.21 -5.29 -11.26
CA ALA A 34 -10.34 -6.01 -10.35
C ALA A 34 -8.84 -5.71 -10.61
N PRO A 35 -8.31 -5.76 -11.85
CA PRO A 35 -6.93 -5.36 -12.13
C PRO A 35 -6.64 -3.91 -11.75
N VAL A 36 -7.56 -2.97 -12.01
CA VAL A 36 -7.41 -1.56 -11.63
C VAL A 36 -7.28 -1.42 -10.12
N LYS A 37 -8.17 -2.07 -9.34
CA LYS A 37 -8.12 -2.04 -7.87
C LYS A 37 -6.84 -2.69 -7.31
N LEU A 38 -6.37 -3.76 -7.93
CA LEU A 38 -5.10 -4.38 -7.56
C LEU A 38 -3.91 -3.43 -7.82
N ASN A 39 -3.92 -2.74 -8.95
CA ASN A 39 -2.89 -1.75 -9.27
C ASN A 39 -2.90 -0.56 -8.29
N GLU A 40 -4.08 -0.03 -7.97
CA GLU A 40 -4.25 1.02 -6.95
C GLU A 40 -3.69 0.58 -5.59
N ARG A 41 -4.00 -0.65 -5.15
CA ARG A 41 -3.46 -1.21 -3.91
C ARG A 41 -1.93 -1.31 -3.94
N ASN A 42 -1.37 -1.80 -5.04
CA ASN A 42 0.08 -1.97 -5.18
C ASN A 42 0.79 -0.61 -5.18
N ASN A 43 0.23 0.40 -5.84
CA ASN A 43 0.75 1.76 -5.83
C ASN A 43 0.72 2.35 -4.42
N LEU A 44 -0.38 2.19 -3.68
CA LEU A 44 -0.46 2.65 -2.28
C LEU A 44 0.60 1.99 -1.38
N MET A 45 0.85 0.68 -1.57
CA MET A 45 1.90 -0.02 -0.84
C MET A 45 3.29 0.53 -1.18
N SER A 46 3.56 0.74 -2.47
CA SER A 46 4.83 1.32 -2.94
C SER A 46 5.04 2.74 -2.40
N ASP A 47 4.04 3.60 -2.49
CA ASP A 47 4.09 4.97 -1.97
C ASP A 47 4.31 5.00 -0.46
N GLY A 48 3.66 4.09 0.27
CA GLY A 48 3.86 3.90 1.69
C GLY A 48 5.30 3.51 2.03
N ASP A 49 5.85 2.53 1.31
CA ASP A 49 7.24 2.08 1.50
C ASP A 49 8.24 3.22 1.22
N ILE A 50 8.04 3.98 0.14
CA ILE A 50 8.87 5.15 -0.20
C ILE A 50 8.81 6.20 0.91
N LYS A 51 7.62 6.52 1.43
CA LYS A 51 7.47 7.49 2.52
C LYS A 51 8.17 7.02 3.79
N ILE A 52 7.98 5.75 4.18
CA ILE A 52 8.62 5.17 5.37
C ILE A 52 10.15 5.24 5.24
N LYS A 53 10.70 4.85 4.09
CA LYS A 53 12.15 4.92 3.82
C LYS A 53 12.67 6.35 3.86
N THR A 54 11.92 7.30 3.31
CA THR A 54 12.29 8.72 3.30
C THR A 54 12.36 9.27 4.73
N GLU A 55 11.33 9.02 5.55
CA GLU A 55 11.30 9.45 6.95
C GLU A 55 12.37 8.76 7.80
N ALA A 56 12.62 7.47 7.56
CA ALA A 56 13.68 6.72 8.23
C ALA A 56 15.06 7.32 7.91
N GLN A 57 15.33 7.63 6.64
CA GLN A 57 16.58 8.26 6.22
C GLN A 57 16.74 9.68 6.79
N ALA A 58 15.67 10.47 6.84
CA ALA A 58 15.67 11.78 7.47
C ALA A 58 15.99 11.68 8.98
N THR A 59 15.35 10.73 9.66
CA THR A 59 15.57 10.46 11.09
C THR A 59 17.00 10.00 11.36
N LYS A 60 17.52 9.07 10.56
CA LYS A 60 18.91 8.60 10.63
C LYS A 60 19.88 9.78 10.51
N THR A 61 19.65 10.64 9.52
CA THR A 61 20.47 11.84 9.28
C THR A 61 20.42 12.80 10.47
N ALA A 62 19.24 13.05 11.03
CA ALA A 62 19.07 13.91 12.19
C ALA A 62 19.78 13.35 13.45
N LEU A 63 19.67 12.05 13.70
CA LEU A 63 20.39 11.39 14.80
C LEU A 63 21.91 11.52 14.66
N GLY A 64 22.44 11.32 13.46
CA GLY A 64 23.85 11.52 13.16
C GLY A 64 24.31 12.96 13.42
N MET A 65 23.52 13.96 13.00
CA MET A 65 23.80 15.38 13.26
C MET A 65 23.79 15.70 14.77
N ILE A 66 22.77 15.24 15.50
CA ILE A 66 22.67 15.45 16.96
C ILE A 66 23.88 14.80 17.66
N SER A 67 24.22 13.57 17.29
CA SER A 67 25.38 12.87 17.82
C SER A 67 26.67 13.65 17.58
N SER A 68 26.88 14.18 16.38
CA SER A 68 28.06 14.99 16.05
C SER A 68 28.11 16.29 16.85
N GLN A 69 26.96 16.95 17.05
CA GLN A 69 26.87 18.20 17.79
C GLN A 69 27.19 17.99 19.28
N ILE A 70 26.65 16.93 19.89
CA ILE A 70 26.94 16.60 21.30
C ILE A 70 28.42 16.28 21.48
N ASP A 71 29.00 15.48 20.58
CA ASP A 71 30.43 15.11 20.63
C ASP A 71 31.35 16.35 20.52
N THR A 72 30.92 17.34 19.73
CA THR A 72 31.66 18.60 19.54
C THR A 72 31.51 19.55 20.75
N THR A 73 30.32 19.63 21.34
CA THR A 73 29.97 20.66 22.35
C THR A 73 30.12 20.20 23.80
N MET A 74 30.03 18.90 24.08
CA MET A 74 30.10 18.34 25.42
C MET A 74 31.11 17.20 25.46
N LYS A 75 32.20 17.36 26.22
CA LYS A 75 33.21 16.32 26.42
C LYS A 75 33.11 15.75 27.84
N GLY A 76 32.92 14.45 27.96
CA GLY A 76 32.90 13.73 29.23
C GLY A 76 32.18 12.38 29.16
N PRO A 77 32.24 11.55 30.21
CA PRO A 77 31.70 10.19 30.18
C PRO A 77 30.20 10.12 29.89
N TYR A 78 29.44 11.12 30.37
CA TYR A 78 28.01 11.23 30.12
C TYR A 78 27.72 11.52 28.64
N SER A 79 28.43 12.46 28.01
CA SER A 79 28.20 12.78 26.59
C SER A 79 28.62 11.62 25.68
N THR A 80 29.70 10.91 26.02
CA THR A 80 30.11 9.68 25.31
C THR A 80 29.00 8.63 25.32
N LYS A 81 28.35 8.41 26.47
CA LYS A 81 27.27 7.40 26.56
C LYS A 81 26.03 7.78 25.74
N VAL A 82 25.69 9.07 25.71
CA VAL A 82 24.58 9.59 24.90
C VAL A 82 24.90 9.45 23.41
N VAL A 83 26.11 9.83 22.97
CA VAL A 83 26.59 9.69 21.59
C VAL A 83 26.58 8.22 21.13
N GLU A 84 27.08 7.30 21.95
CA GLU A 84 27.01 5.86 21.66
C GLU A 84 25.57 5.39 21.45
N THR A 85 24.66 5.78 22.34
CA THR A 85 23.25 5.38 22.27
C THR A 85 22.58 5.91 21.00
N LEU A 86 22.86 7.17 20.64
CA LEU A 86 22.35 7.79 19.42
C LEU A 86 22.86 7.07 18.16
N LYS A 87 24.16 6.73 18.11
CA LYS A 87 24.75 5.95 17.00
C LYS A 87 24.20 4.53 16.91
N THR A 88 23.92 3.88 18.04
CA THR A 88 23.25 2.57 18.03
C THR A 88 21.85 2.68 17.46
N LYS A 89 21.07 3.70 17.89
CA LYS A 89 19.73 3.93 17.36
C LYS A 89 19.70 4.37 15.91
N GLU A 90 20.69 5.12 15.46
CA GLU A 90 20.88 5.44 14.05
C GLU A 90 21.00 4.18 13.18
N LYS A 91 21.79 3.18 13.63
CA LYS A 91 21.97 1.90 12.92
C LYS A 91 20.70 1.06 12.84
N ASP A 92 19.78 1.18 13.80
CA ASP A 92 18.49 0.47 13.73
C ASP A 92 17.72 0.86 12.44
N TYR A 93 17.89 2.10 11.95
CA TYR A 93 17.27 2.57 10.72
C TYR A 93 17.90 2.03 9.42
N ASP A 94 19.11 1.44 9.47
CA ASP A 94 19.75 0.79 8.31
C ASP A 94 18.96 -0.44 7.82
N THR A 95 18.12 -1.00 8.68
CA THR A 95 17.26 -2.14 8.33
C THR A 95 15.99 -1.74 7.58
N ILE A 96 15.66 -0.45 7.60
CA ILE A 96 14.44 0.13 7.01
C ILE A 96 14.76 0.81 5.67
N VAL A 97 15.90 1.50 5.59
CA VAL A 97 16.37 2.25 4.41
C VAL A 97 16.89 1.32 3.31
#